data_AF-A0AAV1ZJX5-F1
#
_entry.id   AF-A0AAV1ZJX5-F1
#
_cell.length_a   1.000
_cell.length_b   1.000
_cell.length_c   1.000
_cell.angle_alpha   90.00
_cell.angle_beta   90.00
_cell.angle_gamma   90.00
#
_symmetry.space_group_name_H-M   'P 1'
#
loop_
_entity.id
_entity.type
_entity.pdbx_description
1 polymer ?
#
loop_
_entity_poly.entity_id
_entity_poly.type
_entity_poly.pdbx_seq_one_letter_code
_entity_poly.pdbx_strand_id
1 'polypeptide(L)'
;MNEMRKILRRNAVPTAHMPFDKRLGHVEKKLKFLNQNVEVQPDSGDFETNDLPHSRNDYYSNAVSYGLKITHLKNTLKAKKKQLKRLEESVVILSKKLEKYEKNVVFQNMKSIIEFHENRPGDTRITFLLNQVKNFDKTKPHWSQSVLHESAILHTECPSGYKALVERNILQLPSEMTLQRYLKYIISKASMPGKNKNL
;
A
#
# COMPACT_ATOMS: atom_id res chain seq x y z
N MET A 1 10.35 -7.90 -30.08
CA MET A 1 10.13 -7.33 -28.72
C MET A 1 9.01 -6.25 -28.62
N ASN A 2 8.14 -6.04 -29.63
CA ASN A 2 7.23 -4.87 -29.65
C ASN A 2 5.72 -5.14 -29.48
N GLU A 3 5.24 -6.38 -29.57
CA GLU A 3 3.78 -6.67 -29.48
C GLU A 3 3.28 -6.87 -28.04
N MET A 4 4.08 -7.47 -27.15
CA MET A 4 3.72 -7.57 -25.72
C MET A 4 3.56 -6.21 -25.04
N ARG A 5 4.37 -5.20 -25.44
CA ARG A 5 4.27 -3.84 -24.89
C ARG A 5 3.01 -3.09 -25.38
N LYS A 6 2.51 -3.40 -26.59
CA LYS A 6 1.26 -2.81 -27.09
C LYS A 6 0.02 -3.40 -26.43
N ILE A 7 0.03 -4.71 -26.15
CA ILE A 7 -1.06 -5.39 -25.45
C ILE A 7 -1.18 -4.89 -24.00
N LEU A 8 -0.05 -4.71 -23.32
CA LEU A 8 -0.02 -4.14 -21.96
C LEU A 8 -0.51 -2.68 -21.91
N ARG A 9 -0.28 -1.88 -22.97
CA ARG A 9 -0.78 -0.49 -23.03
C ARG A 9 -2.27 -0.38 -23.38
N ARG A 10 -2.82 -1.30 -24.17
CA ARG A 10 -4.25 -1.31 -24.50
C ARG A 10 -5.15 -1.77 -23.35
N ASN A 11 -4.62 -2.62 -22.46
CA ASN A 11 -5.34 -3.13 -21.28
C ASN A 11 -4.98 -2.43 -19.97
N ALA A 12 -4.04 -1.48 -19.99
CA ALA A 12 -3.79 -0.59 -18.86
C ALA A 12 -4.95 0.41 -18.77
N VAL A 13 -6.01 0.00 -18.08
CA VAL A 13 -7.04 0.93 -17.62
C VAL A 13 -6.31 2.04 -16.85
N PRO A 14 -6.54 3.33 -17.14
CA PRO A 14 -5.93 4.44 -16.42
C PRO A 14 -6.61 4.59 -15.04
N THR A 15 -6.58 3.53 -14.24
CA THR A 15 -7.14 3.54 -12.89
C THR A 15 -6.07 3.85 -11.86
N ALA A 16 -4.78 3.63 -12.15
CA ALA A 16 -3.69 3.65 -11.16
C ALA A 16 -3.59 4.94 -10.33
N HIS A 17 -4.10 6.08 -10.82
CA HIS A 17 -4.06 7.37 -10.11
C HIS A 17 -5.40 7.88 -9.55
N MET A 18 -6.49 7.11 -9.61
CA MET A 18 -7.73 7.56 -8.95
C MET A 18 -7.74 7.22 -7.45
N PRO A 19 -8.06 8.20 -6.57
CA PRO A 19 -8.30 7.98 -5.15
C PRO A 19 -9.32 6.86 -4.93
N PHE A 20 -9.12 6.06 -3.88
CA PHE A 20 -9.86 4.83 -3.58
C PHE A 20 -11.39 5.05 -3.56
N ASP A 21 -11.85 6.18 -3.02
CA ASP A 21 -13.27 6.55 -2.93
C ASP A 21 -13.96 6.68 -4.29
N LYS A 22 -13.23 7.17 -5.31
CA LYS A 22 -13.77 7.29 -6.68
C LYS A 22 -13.86 5.93 -7.38
N ARG A 23 -13.01 4.96 -7.02
CA ARG A 23 -13.05 3.60 -7.59
C ARG A 23 -14.18 2.78 -7.00
N LEU A 24 -14.39 2.86 -5.68
CA LEU A 24 -15.54 2.21 -5.02
C LEU A 24 -16.87 2.75 -5.58
N GLY A 25 -17.00 4.07 -5.73
CA GLY A 25 -18.20 4.68 -6.30
C GLY A 25 -18.49 4.27 -7.75
N HIS A 26 -17.46 3.98 -8.55
CA HIS A 26 -17.62 3.44 -9.91
C HIS A 26 -18.07 1.98 -9.92
N VAL A 27 -17.53 1.15 -9.03
CA VAL A 27 -17.94 -0.25 -8.89
C VAL A 27 -19.37 -0.35 -8.35
N GLU A 28 -19.74 0.47 -7.36
CA GLU A 28 -21.09 0.56 -6.84
C GLU A 28 -22.10 1.07 -7.88
N LYS A 29 -21.73 2.09 -8.68
CA LYS A 29 -22.57 2.54 -9.81
C LYS A 29 -22.78 1.43 -10.84
N LYS A 30 -21.74 0.65 -11.15
CA LYS A 30 -21.83 -0.45 -12.12
C LYS A 30 -22.66 -1.62 -11.60
N LEU A 31 -22.58 -1.92 -10.30
CA LEU A 31 -23.45 -2.89 -9.61
C LEU A 31 -24.91 -2.42 -9.54
N LYS A 32 -25.15 -1.13 -9.29
CA LYS A 32 -26.51 -0.55 -9.36
C LYS A 32 -27.10 -0.63 -10.77
N PHE A 33 -26.31 -0.35 -11.81
CA PHE A 33 -26.73 -0.48 -13.20
C PHE A 33 -27.06 -1.95 -13.58
N LEU A 34 -26.27 -2.90 -13.09
CA LEU A 34 -26.52 -4.32 -13.31
C LEU A 34 -27.75 -4.84 -12.56
N ASN A 35 -28.06 -4.29 -11.38
CA ASN A 35 -29.26 -4.64 -10.62
C ASN A 35 -30.53 -3.94 -11.13
N GLN A 36 -30.42 -2.77 -11.78
CA GLN A 36 -31.57 -2.10 -12.42
C GLN A 36 -31.99 -2.77 -13.73
N ASN A 37 -31.09 -3.49 -14.42
CA ASN A 37 -31.41 -4.21 -15.66
C ASN A 37 -31.95 -5.64 -15.43
N VAL A 38 -32.36 -5.98 -14.20
CA VAL A 38 -33.07 -7.23 -13.90
C VAL A 38 -34.54 -6.90 -13.57
N GLU A 39 -35.18 -6.07 -14.39
CA GLU A 39 -36.63 -6.17 -14.58
C GLU A 39 -36.86 -7.33 -15.53
N VAL A 40 -37.20 -8.49 -14.96
CA VAL A 40 -37.82 -9.58 -15.71
C VAL A 40 -39.17 -9.03 -16.13
N GLN A 41 -39.28 -8.53 -17.36
CA GLN A 41 -40.60 -8.29 -17.94
C GLN A 41 -41.34 -9.64 -17.99
N PRO A 42 -42.50 -9.78 -17.34
CA PRO A 42 -43.34 -10.93 -17.58
C PRO A 42 -43.79 -10.82 -19.03
N ASP A 43 -43.37 -11.79 -19.84
CA ASP A 43 -43.76 -11.91 -21.24
C ASP A 43 -45.29 -11.96 -21.30
N SER A 44 -45.90 -10.84 -21.69
CA SER A 44 -47.35 -10.70 -21.86
C SER A 44 -47.75 -11.30 -23.20
N GLY A 45 -47.43 -12.57 -23.39
CA GLY A 45 -47.99 -13.36 -24.48
C GLY A 45 -49.47 -13.55 -24.18
N ASP A 46 -50.32 -12.84 -24.92
CA ASP A 46 -51.75 -13.08 -24.93
C ASP A 46 -51.99 -14.57 -25.20
N PHE A 47 -52.51 -15.27 -24.20
CA PHE A 47 -52.90 -16.67 -24.31
C PHE A 47 -54.16 -16.72 -25.17
N GLU A 48 -54.00 -16.92 -26.48
CA GLU A 48 -55.11 -17.36 -27.33
C GLU A 48 -55.64 -18.68 -26.78
N THR A 49 -56.83 -18.64 -26.18
CA THR A 49 -57.59 -19.81 -25.75
C THR A 49 -58.11 -20.52 -26.99
N ASN A 50 -57.23 -21.29 -27.64
CA ASN A 50 -57.64 -22.30 -28.60
C ASN A 50 -58.24 -23.47 -27.82
N ASP A 51 -59.56 -23.59 -27.89
CA ASP A 51 -60.37 -24.70 -27.38
C ASP A 51 -59.97 -26.02 -28.05
N LEU A 52 -58.89 -26.62 -27.56
CA LEU A 52 -58.53 -28.01 -27.81
C LEU A 52 -58.95 -28.84 -26.58
N PRO A 53 -59.57 -30.02 -26.75
CA PRO A 53 -59.96 -30.87 -25.63
C PRO A 53 -58.68 -31.41 -24.97
N HIS A 54 -58.20 -30.68 -23.96
CA HIS A 54 -57.03 -31.08 -23.20
C HIS A 54 -57.39 -32.32 -22.38
N SER A 55 -56.82 -33.45 -22.78
CA SER A 55 -56.79 -34.65 -21.97
C SER A 55 -56.24 -34.29 -20.60
N ARG A 56 -56.99 -34.64 -19.53
CA ARG A 56 -56.64 -34.34 -18.12
C ARG A 56 -55.21 -34.72 -17.72
N ASN A 57 -54.55 -35.60 -18.46
CA ASN A 57 -53.19 -36.06 -18.20
C ASN A 57 -52.08 -35.07 -18.61
N ASP A 58 -52.29 -34.20 -19.60
CA ASP A 58 -51.23 -33.33 -20.11
C ASP A 58 -51.01 -32.11 -19.20
N TYR A 59 -52.06 -31.66 -18.52
CA TYR A 59 -52.01 -30.56 -17.56
C TYR A 59 -51.18 -30.90 -16.32
N TYR A 60 -51.30 -32.14 -15.82
CA TYR A 60 -50.50 -32.64 -14.69
C TYR A 60 -49.02 -32.82 -15.08
N SER A 61 -48.74 -33.31 -16.29
CA SER A 61 -47.37 -33.46 -16.79
C SER A 61 -46.62 -32.12 -16.87
N ASN A 62 -47.28 -31.09 -17.39
CA ASN A 62 -46.70 -29.75 -17.48
C ASN A 62 -46.53 -29.09 -16.10
N ALA A 63 -47.51 -29.21 -15.20
CA ALA A 63 -47.42 -28.65 -13.84
C ALA A 63 -46.26 -29.26 -13.04
N VAL A 64 -46.03 -30.57 -13.16
CA VAL A 64 -44.89 -31.27 -12.53
C VAL A 64 -43.57 -30.79 -13.13
N SER A 65 -43.49 -30.63 -14.46
CA SER A 65 -42.30 -30.10 -15.15
C SER A 65 -41.93 -28.68 -14.69
N TYR A 66 -42.92 -27.78 -14.57
CA TYR A 66 -42.68 -26.43 -14.02
C TYR A 66 -42.27 -26.46 -12.55
N GLY A 67 -42.84 -27.35 -11.74
CA GLY A 67 -42.42 -27.57 -10.35
C GLY A 67 -40.95 -27.99 -10.23
N LEU A 68 -40.49 -28.90 -11.08
CA LEU A 68 -39.09 -29.32 -11.18
C LEU A 68 -38.17 -28.17 -11.63
N LYS A 69 -38.62 -27.36 -12.60
CA LYS A 69 -37.87 -26.19 -13.05
C LYS A 69 -37.73 -25.13 -11.96
N ILE A 70 -38.80 -24.86 -11.20
CA ILE A 70 -38.80 -23.91 -10.08
C ILE A 70 -37.87 -24.37 -8.95
N THR A 71 -37.90 -25.67 -8.60
CA THR A 71 -37.00 -26.21 -7.57
C THR A 71 -35.54 -26.17 -8.02
N HIS A 72 -35.26 -26.47 -9.29
CA HIS A 72 -33.92 -26.32 -9.87
C HIS A 72 -33.42 -24.87 -9.83
N LEU A 73 -34.27 -23.91 -10.22
CA LEU A 73 -33.95 -22.48 -10.16
C LEU A 73 -33.73 -21.98 -8.72
N LYS A 74 -34.52 -22.44 -7.76
CA LYS A 74 -34.32 -22.12 -6.33
C LYS A 74 -32.99 -22.65 -5.82
N ASN A 75 -32.61 -23.88 -6.20
CA ASN A 75 -31.36 -24.50 -5.79
C ASN A 75 -30.14 -23.81 -6.42
N THR A 76 -30.21 -23.47 -7.71
CA THR A 76 -29.15 -22.72 -8.39
C THR A 76 -28.99 -21.32 -7.81
N LEU A 77 -30.08 -20.60 -7.52
CA LEU A 77 -30.05 -19.29 -6.87
C LEU A 77 -29.42 -19.36 -5.48
N LYS A 78 -29.75 -20.39 -4.68
CA LYS A 78 -29.13 -20.63 -3.37
C LYS A 78 -27.62 -20.90 -3.50
N ALA A 79 -27.22 -21.71 -4.47
CA ALA A 79 -25.81 -21.99 -4.73
C ALA A 79 -25.04 -20.74 -5.18
N LYS A 80 -25.62 -19.93 -6.08
CA LYS A 80 -25.04 -18.67 -6.56
C LYS A 80 -24.89 -17.64 -5.44
N LYS A 81 -25.91 -17.49 -4.57
CA LYS A 81 -25.79 -16.63 -3.37
C LYS A 81 -24.66 -17.07 -2.44
N LYS A 82 -24.48 -18.38 -2.24
CA LYS A 82 -23.37 -18.91 -1.43
C LYS A 82 -22.01 -18.65 -2.08
N GLN A 83 -21.90 -18.76 -3.40
CA GLN A 83 -20.68 -18.41 -4.13
C GLN A 83 -20.36 -16.92 -4.03
N LEU A 84 -21.37 -16.06 -4.16
CA LEU A 84 -21.23 -14.61 -4.06
C LEU A 84 -20.69 -14.21 -2.68
N LYS A 85 -21.28 -14.74 -1.60
CA LYS A 85 -20.80 -14.50 -0.23
C LYS A 85 -19.34 -14.92 -0.02
N ARG A 86 -18.94 -16.10 -0.52
CA ARG A 86 -17.55 -16.55 -0.46
C ARG A 86 -16.61 -15.64 -1.25
N LEU A 87 -17.07 -15.13 -2.38
CA LEU A 87 -16.28 -14.21 -3.20
C LEU A 87 -16.10 -12.87 -2.47
N GLU A 88 -17.15 -12.32 -1.87
CA GLU A 88 -17.08 -11.12 -1.02
C GLU A 88 -16.09 -11.29 0.13
N GLU A 89 -16.16 -12.41 0.86
CA GLU A 89 -15.22 -12.74 1.93
C GLU A 89 -13.77 -12.80 1.40
N SER A 90 -13.56 -13.43 0.23
CA SER A 90 -12.24 -13.51 -0.39
C SER A 90 -11.68 -12.14 -0.81
N VAL A 91 -12.54 -11.24 -1.31
CA VAL A 91 -12.17 -9.88 -1.71
C VAL A 91 -11.71 -9.08 -0.48
N VAL A 92 -12.43 -9.18 0.65
CA VAL A 92 -12.03 -8.52 1.89
C VAL A 92 -10.67 -9.05 2.38
N ILE A 93 -10.46 -10.36 2.37
CA ILE A 93 -9.20 -10.98 2.80
C ILE A 93 -8.03 -10.55 1.90
N LEU A 94 -8.22 -10.59 0.58
CA LEU A 94 -7.20 -10.20 -0.38
C LEU A 94 -6.87 -8.71 -0.31
N SER A 95 -7.88 -7.86 -0.09
CA SER A 95 -7.68 -6.42 0.09
C SER A 95 -6.83 -6.12 1.32
N LYS A 96 -7.11 -6.77 2.45
CA LYS A 96 -6.27 -6.65 3.67
C LYS A 96 -4.85 -7.16 3.45
N LYS A 97 -4.67 -8.25 2.71
CA LYS A 97 -3.33 -8.75 2.36
C LYS A 97 -2.57 -7.76 1.48
N LEU A 98 -3.24 -7.18 0.48
CA LEU A 98 -2.65 -6.21 -0.42
C LEU A 98 -2.19 -4.96 0.35
N GLU A 99 -3.02 -4.42 1.23
CA GLU A 99 -2.65 -3.29 2.10
C GLU A 99 -1.42 -3.61 2.97
N LYS A 100 -1.37 -4.83 3.52
CA LYS A 100 -0.20 -5.31 4.29
C LYS A 100 1.06 -5.39 3.42
N TYR A 101 0.94 -5.89 2.19
CA TYR A 101 2.07 -5.98 1.27
C TYR A 101 2.54 -4.60 0.82
N GLU A 102 1.64 -3.66 0.52
CA GLU A 102 1.99 -2.30 0.14
C GLU A 102 2.75 -1.58 1.25
N LYS A 103 2.28 -1.68 2.50
CA LYS A 103 2.99 -1.16 3.69
C LYS A 103 4.37 -1.80 3.83
N ASN A 104 4.48 -3.11 3.58
CA ASN A 104 5.75 -3.82 3.64
C ASN A 104 6.71 -3.40 2.50
N VAL A 105 6.22 -3.14 1.28
CA VAL A 105 7.09 -2.74 0.15
C VAL A 105 7.79 -1.43 0.43
N VAL A 106 7.06 -0.43 0.96
CA VAL A 106 7.66 0.87 1.33
C VAL A 106 8.76 0.67 2.39
N PHE A 107 8.46 -0.10 3.43
CA PHE A 107 9.42 -0.39 4.50
C PHE A 107 10.66 -1.14 3.98
N GLN A 108 10.47 -2.17 3.15
CA GLN A 108 11.57 -2.96 2.59
C GLN A 108 12.42 -2.14 1.61
N ASN A 109 11.81 -1.28 0.80
CA ASN A 109 12.53 -0.37 -0.08
C ASN A 109 13.35 0.66 0.72
N MET A 110 12.78 1.20 1.80
CA MET A 110 13.52 2.11 2.68
C MET A 110 14.70 1.40 3.35
N LYS A 111 14.49 0.16 3.82
CA LYS A 111 15.55 -0.68 4.41
C LYS A 111 16.66 -1.00 3.42
N SER A 112 16.32 -1.35 2.18
CA SER A 112 17.32 -1.65 1.15
C SER A 112 18.13 -0.44 0.73
N ILE A 113 17.52 0.75 0.68
CA ILE A 113 18.24 2.02 0.44
C ILE A 113 19.22 2.30 1.58
N ILE A 114 18.80 2.11 2.84
CA ILE A 114 19.67 2.29 4.01
C ILE A 114 20.87 1.32 3.93
N GLU A 115 20.62 0.03 3.71
CA GLU A 115 21.67 -1.00 3.64
C GLU A 115 22.64 -0.78 2.46
N PHE A 116 22.13 -0.34 1.30
CA PHE A 116 22.96 -0.04 0.13
C PHE A 116 23.97 1.09 0.41
N HIS A 117 23.53 2.12 1.14
CA HIS A 117 24.37 3.28 1.44
C HIS A 117 25.22 3.14 2.70
N GLU A 118 24.86 2.26 3.64
CA GLU A 118 25.74 1.89 4.76
C GLU A 118 27.06 1.26 4.27
N ASN A 119 26.99 0.50 3.17
CA ASN A 119 28.14 -0.22 2.61
C ASN A 119 28.96 0.62 1.60
N ARG A 120 28.56 1.87 1.33
CA ARG A 120 29.30 2.79 0.44
C ARG A 120 29.67 4.07 1.19
N PRO A 121 30.83 4.09 1.88
CA PRO A 121 31.35 5.33 2.44
C PRO A 121 31.77 6.25 1.28
N GLY A 122 31.10 7.38 1.12
CA GLY A 122 31.49 8.32 0.07
C GLY A 122 30.77 9.67 0.11
N ASP A 123 29.45 9.69 0.28
CA ASP A 123 28.71 10.96 0.30
C ASP A 123 28.28 11.32 1.74
N THR A 124 28.89 12.38 2.27
CA THR A 124 28.59 12.96 3.58
C THR A 124 27.11 13.34 3.71
N ARG A 125 26.49 13.83 2.63
CA ARG A 125 25.05 14.20 2.63
C ARG A 125 24.16 13.00 2.85
N ILE A 126 24.48 11.89 2.18
CA ILE A 126 23.75 10.63 2.33
C ILE A 126 23.91 10.10 3.76
N THR A 127 25.13 10.15 4.29
CA THR A 127 25.43 9.70 5.65
C THR A 127 24.69 10.54 6.70
N PHE A 128 24.59 11.86 6.48
CA PHE A 128 23.82 12.76 7.32
C PHE A 128 22.32 12.44 7.29
N LEU A 129 21.73 12.35 6.10
CA LEU A 129 20.30 12.03 5.93
C LEU A 129 19.93 10.66 6.53
N LEU A 130 20.79 9.65 6.34
CA LEU A 130 20.59 8.34 6.95
C LEU A 130 20.63 8.40 8.47
N ASN A 131 21.53 9.20 9.05
CA ASN A 131 21.55 9.41 10.49
C ASN A 131 20.29 10.12 10.98
N GLN A 132 19.75 11.08 10.23
CA GLN A 132 18.46 11.72 10.56
C GLN A 132 17.34 10.68 10.61
N VAL A 133 17.22 9.84 9.58
CA VAL A 133 16.22 8.76 9.52
C VAL A 133 16.40 7.77 10.67
N LYS A 134 17.63 7.32 10.95
CA LYS A 134 17.93 6.33 11.99
C LYS A 134 17.67 6.85 13.40
N ASN A 135 17.80 8.15 13.61
CA ASN A 135 17.60 8.80 14.90
C ASN A 135 16.23 9.47 15.03
N PHE A 136 15.39 9.35 14.00
CA PHE A 136 14.02 9.82 14.03
C PHE A 136 13.28 9.16 15.20
N ASP A 137 12.71 9.99 16.07
CA ASP A 137 11.96 9.59 17.27
C ASP A 137 12.76 8.82 18.35
N LYS A 138 14.09 8.79 18.27
CA LYS A 138 14.92 8.20 19.33
C LYS A 138 15.12 9.19 20.48
N THR A 139 14.79 8.75 21.70
CA THR A 139 15.07 9.50 22.93
C THR A 139 16.56 9.66 23.21
N LYS A 140 17.38 8.69 22.80
CA LYS A 140 18.85 8.70 22.91
C LYS A 140 19.48 8.39 21.55
N PRO A 141 19.64 9.40 20.68
CA PRO A 141 20.20 9.21 19.35
C PRO A 141 21.70 8.88 19.43
N HIS A 142 22.17 8.06 18.49
CA HIS A 142 23.59 7.73 18.35
C HIS A 142 24.18 8.48 17.14
N TRP A 143 25.34 9.11 17.33
CA TRP A 143 25.94 9.98 16.32
C TRP A 143 27.25 9.38 15.80
N SER A 144 27.32 9.14 14.49
CA SER A 144 28.59 8.82 13.84
C SER A 144 29.56 10.00 13.87
N GLN A 145 30.87 9.74 13.87
CA GLN A 145 31.91 10.79 13.91
C GLN A 145 31.80 11.80 12.77
N SER A 146 31.46 11.35 11.56
CA SER A 146 31.24 12.24 10.40
C SER A 146 30.15 13.27 10.66
N VAL A 147 29.01 12.83 11.20
CA VAL A 147 27.90 13.72 11.55
C VAL A 147 28.26 14.67 12.69
N LEU A 148 29.01 14.21 13.69
CA LEU A 148 29.51 15.09 14.76
C LEU A 148 30.46 16.16 14.21
N HIS A 149 31.30 15.80 13.24
CA HIS A 149 32.20 16.74 12.58
C HIS A 149 31.43 17.83 11.83
N GLU A 150 30.51 17.46 10.94
CA GLU A 150 29.69 18.41 10.19
C GLU A 150 28.80 19.27 11.10
N SER A 151 28.25 18.67 12.15
CA SER A 151 27.44 19.40 13.14
C SER A 151 28.27 20.42 13.92
N ALA A 152 29.54 20.10 14.20
CA ALA A 152 30.46 21.05 14.83
C ALA A 152 30.79 22.22 13.90
N ILE A 153 31.04 21.96 12.61
CA ILE A 153 31.26 23.00 11.60
C ILE A 153 30.03 23.91 11.51
N LEU A 154 28.84 23.35 11.37
CA LEU A 154 27.60 24.11 11.30
C LEU A 154 27.38 24.96 12.56
N HIS A 155 27.66 24.41 13.74
CA HIS A 155 27.56 25.15 14.99
C HIS A 155 28.56 26.30 15.06
N THR A 156 29.78 26.14 14.53
CA THR A 156 30.78 27.21 14.51
C THR A 156 30.46 28.32 13.51
N GLU A 157 29.91 27.98 12.34
CA GLU A 157 29.56 28.94 11.30
C GLU A 157 28.27 29.70 11.63
N CYS A 158 27.27 29.02 12.18
CA CYS A 158 25.97 29.61 12.49
C CYS A 158 25.37 29.05 13.80
N PRO A 159 25.84 29.54 14.97
CA PRO A 159 25.36 29.06 16.27
C PRO A 159 23.85 29.29 16.47
N SER A 160 23.34 30.45 16.06
CA SER A 160 21.92 30.81 16.20
C SER A 160 21.03 29.94 15.31
N GLY A 161 21.45 29.65 14.08
CA GLY A 161 20.77 28.75 13.17
C GLY A 161 20.75 27.32 13.69
N TYR A 162 21.89 26.83 14.20
CA TYR A 162 21.98 25.50 14.82
C TYR A 162 21.00 25.35 15.97
N LYS A 163 20.97 26.33 16.89
CA LYS A 163 20.07 26.34 18.04
C LYS A 163 18.60 26.36 17.59
N ALA A 164 18.25 27.18 16.61
CA ALA A 164 16.89 27.24 16.07
C ALA A 164 16.45 25.91 15.42
N LEU A 165 17.36 25.20 14.73
CA LEU A 165 17.07 23.89 14.13
C LEU A 165 16.79 22.82 15.20
N VAL A 166 17.55 22.83 16.30
CA VAL A 166 17.37 21.93 17.45
C VAL A 166 16.08 22.24 18.20
N GLU A 167 15.86 23.50 18.58
CA GLU A 167 14.69 23.92 19.38
C GLU A 167 13.36 23.68 18.65
N ARG A 168 13.35 23.87 17.32
CA ARG A 168 12.17 23.63 16.49
C ARG A 168 11.99 22.16 16.09
N ASN A 169 12.89 21.27 16.51
CA ASN A 169 12.92 19.86 16.11
C ASN A 169 12.83 19.65 14.58
N ILE A 170 13.42 20.57 13.80
CA ILE A 170 13.44 20.45 12.33
C ILE A 170 14.40 19.34 11.92
N LEU A 171 15.54 19.27 12.61
CA LEU A 171 16.54 18.22 12.45
C LEU A 171 16.89 17.65 13.82
N GLN A 172 17.08 16.33 13.89
CA GLN A 172 17.64 15.70 15.06
C GLN A 172 19.15 15.96 15.01
N LEU A 173 19.64 16.93 15.77
CA LEU A 173 21.07 17.26 15.83
C LEU A 173 21.65 16.95 17.22
N PRO A 174 22.97 16.73 17.32
CA PRO A 174 23.64 16.56 18.61
C PRO A 174 23.41 17.77 19.53
N SER A 175 23.29 17.52 20.84
CA SER A 175 23.26 18.61 21.81
C SER A 175 24.60 19.36 21.85
N GLU A 176 24.59 20.62 22.28
CA GLU A 176 25.82 21.40 22.44
C GLU A 176 26.84 20.69 23.35
N MET A 177 26.37 20.09 24.45
CA MET A 177 27.22 19.30 25.33
C MET A 177 27.83 18.08 24.63
N THR A 178 27.11 17.44 23.71
CA THR A 178 27.63 16.33 22.89
C THR A 178 28.75 16.83 21.97
N LEU A 179 28.56 17.98 21.32
CA LEU A 179 29.58 18.60 20.46
C LEU A 179 30.83 19.00 21.26
N GLN A 180 30.66 19.62 22.42
CA GLN A 180 31.79 20.01 23.28
C GLN A 180 32.62 18.79 23.73
N ARG A 181 31.96 17.67 24.07
CA ARG A 181 32.67 16.41 24.40
C ARG A 181 33.45 15.87 23.20
N TYR A 182 32.86 15.94 22.01
CA TYR A 182 33.50 15.52 20.76
C TYR A 182 34.72 16.39 20.42
N LEU A 183 34.61 17.72 20.55
CA LEU A 183 35.73 18.65 20.34
C LEU A 183 36.87 18.39 21.33
N LYS A 184 36.57 18.22 22.63
CA LYS A 184 37.57 17.84 23.64
C LYS A 184 38.29 16.54 23.28
N TYR A 185 37.57 15.55 22.78
CA TYR A 185 38.14 14.28 22.31
C TYR A 185 39.08 14.46 21.11
N ILE A 186 38.72 15.29 20.13
CA ILE A 186 39.60 15.57 18.99
C ILE A 186 40.86 16.30 19.44
N ILE A 187 40.72 17.33 20.28
CA ILE A 187 41.85 18.12 20.78
C ILE A 187 42.81 17.24 21.58
N SER A 188 42.30 16.37 22.46
CA SER A 188 43.16 15.46 23.24
C SER A 188 43.88 14.44 22.34
N LYS A 189 43.24 13.99 21.26
CA LYS A 189 43.84 13.09 20.27
C LYS A 189 44.92 13.79 19.43
N ALA A 190 44.71 15.06 19.08
CA ALA A 190 45.68 15.89 18.36
C ALA A 190 46.88 16.30 19.24
N SER A 191 46.66 16.50 20.54
CA SER A 191 47.68 16.87 21.52
C SER A 191 48.60 15.70 21.93
N MET A 192 48.41 14.49 21.37
CA MET A 192 49.27 13.33 21.56
C MET A 192 50.06 13.01 20.28
N PRO A 193 51.06 13.83 19.90
CA PRO A 193 51.98 13.45 18.84
C PRO A 193 52.97 12.42 19.42
N GLY A 194 52.81 11.13 19.08
CA GLY A 194 53.82 10.12 19.36
C GLY A 194 53.40 8.99 20.30
N LYS A 195 52.56 8.09 19.79
CA LYS A 195 52.91 6.67 19.88
C LYS A 195 53.08 6.16 18.46
N ASN A 196 54.30 6.33 17.97
CA ASN A 196 54.81 5.60 16.82
C ASN A 196 54.43 4.13 17.00
N LYS A 197 53.71 3.62 16.00
CA LYS A 197 53.70 2.20 15.67
C LYS A 197 55.13 1.86 15.28
N ASN A 198 55.94 1.44 16.23
CA ASN A 198 57.15 0.68 15.95
C ASN A 198 56.77 -0.79 16.05
N LEU A 199 56.91 -1.46 14.91
CA LEU A 199 57.12 -2.90 14.67
C LEU A 199 55.98 -3.85 15.08
#